data_AF-A0A7Y2YN99-F1
#
_entry.id   AF-A0A7Y2YN99-F1
#
_cell.length_a   1.000
_cell.length_b   1.000
_cell.length_c   1.000
_cell.angle_alpha   90.00
_cell.angle_beta   90.00
_cell.angle_gamma   90.00
#
_symmetry.space_group_name_H-M   'P 1'
#
loop_
_entity.id
_entity.type
_entity.pdbx_description
1 polymer ?
#
loop_
_entity_poly.entity_id
_entity_poly.type
_entity_poly.pdbx_seq_one_letter_code
_entity_poly.pdbx_strand_id
1 'polypeptide(L)'
;MQKKIANILFSTRLTAVLFIVFAVAMAVGTILDRNMDTSPTPYTRQLIYNAWWFEAIMAFFVINFTGNIFRYKLLRKEKWATLTLHLAFIFIFIGAFVTRYIGYEGMISIREGATESEFLSQKTFITAYVVGDYKKNGVLQRYNFQEEVDFSPRLTNSFDETITYDNIPVRFKLKNFIAGAEKDIVPDETGESYLKIVEAGNGMP
;
A
#
# COMPACT_ATOMS: atom_id res chain seq x y z
N MET A 1 -8.06 25.37 -28.72
CA MET A 1 -7.22 24.60 -27.78
C MET A 1 -7.82 23.24 -27.41
N GLN A 2 -9.09 23.19 -27.00
CA GLN A 2 -9.81 21.95 -26.61
C GLN A 2 -9.73 20.80 -27.64
N LYS A 3 -9.93 21.09 -28.94
CA LYS A 3 -9.82 20.07 -30.00
C LYS A 3 -8.42 19.43 -30.10
N LYS A 4 -7.35 20.20 -29.82
CA LYS A 4 -5.98 19.67 -29.86
C LYS A 4 -5.71 18.73 -28.68
N ILE A 5 -6.19 19.08 -27.49
CA ILE A 5 -6.05 18.27 -26.28
C ILE A 5 -6.83 16.96 -26.43
N ALA A 6 -8.10 17.03 -26.84
CA ALA A 6 -8.92 15.83 -27.08
C ALA A 6 -8.30 14.90 -28.15
N ASN A 7 -7.71 15.48 -29.21
CA ASN A 7 -7.07 14.69 -30.25
C ASN A 7 -5.86 13.90 -29.75
N ILE A 8 -5.10 14.44 -28.77
CA ILE A 8 -3.97 13.77 -28.14
C ILE A 8 -4.48 12.71 -27.15
N LEU A 9 -5.39 13.10 -26.25
CA LEU A 9 -5.94 12.23 -25.21
C LEU A 9 -6.67 11.01 -25.77
N PHE A 10 -7.27 11.12 -26.96
CA PHE A 10 -8.00 10.02 -27.61
C PHE A 10 -7.24 9.47 -28.82
N SER A 11 -5.91 9.51 -28.79
CA SER A 11 -5.08 8.95 -29.88
C SER A 11 -4.62 7.53 -29.53
N THR A 12 -4.49 6.69 -30.55
CA THR A 12 -3.87 5.35 -30.44
C THR A 12 -2.38 5.43 -30.13
N ARG A 13 -1.71 6.52 -30.53
CA ARG A 13 -0.31 6.79 -30.15
C ARG A 13 -0.18 6.94 -28.65
N LEU A 14 -1.07 7.70 -28.01
CA LEU A 14 -1.09 7.82 -26.56
C LEU A 14 -1.36 6.45 -25.91
N THR A 15 -2.28 5.66 -26.45
CA THR A 15 -2.54 4.29 -25.96
C THR A 15 -1.26 3.45 -25.93
N ALA A 16 -0.50 3.43 -27.03
CA ALA A 16 0.76 2.69 -27.11
C ALA A 16 1.79 3.19 -26.10
N VAL A 17 1.94 4.51 -25.96
CA VAL A 17 2.84 5.11 -24.96
C VAL A 17 2.42 4.72 -23.55
N LEU A 18 1.14 4.81 -23.21
CA LEU A 18 0.63 4.40 -21.89
C LEU A 18 0.91 2.93 -21.61
N PHE A 19 0.74 2.03 -22.59
CA PHE A 19 1.09 0.61 -22.42
C PHE A 19 2.57 0.38 -22.20
N ILE A 20 3.44 1.09 -22.93
CA ILE A 20 4.89 0.97 -22.74
C ILE A 20 5.28 1.47 -21.35
N VAL A 21 4.82 2.66 -20.96
CA VAL A 21 5.15 3.23 -19.64
C VAL A 21 4.62 2.35 -18.52
N PHE A 22 3.39 1.84 -18.64
CA PHE A 22 2.81 0.93 -17.66
C PHE A 22 3.59 -0.38 -17.58
N ALA A 23 3.93 -1.00 -18.71
CA ALA A 23 4.72 -2.24 -18.73
C ALA A 23 6.12 -2.04 -18.15
N VAL A 24 6.78 -0.92 -18.45
CA VAL A 24 8.09 -0.57 -17.88
C VAL A 24 7.97 -0.35 -16.37
N ALA A 25 6.95 0.36 -15.89
CA ALA A 25 6.71 0.55 -14.47
C ALA A 25 6.51 -0.80 -13.74
N MET A 26 5.71 -1.70 -14.31
CA MET A 26 5.51 -3.05 -13.78
C MET A 26 6.83 -3.85 -13.75
N ALA A 27 7.60 -3.84 -14.84
CA ALA A 27 8.87 -4.54 -14.92
C ALA A 27 9.90 -4.00 -13.92
N VAL A 28 9.97 -2.68 -13.74
CA VAL A 28 10.83 -2.05 -12.72
C VAL A 28 10.38 -2.47 -11.33
N GLY A 29 9.07 -2.50 -11.04
CA GLY A 29 8.55 -3.00 -9.76
C GLY A 29 9.01 -4.42 -9.46
N THR A 30 8.89 -5.32 -10.43
CA THR A 30 9.37 -6.71 -10.30
C THR A 30 10.87 -6.78 -10.02
N ILE A 31 11.68 -5.95 -10.69
CA ILE A 31 13.15 -5.91 -10.46
C ILE A 31 13.48 -5.37 -9.08
N LEU A 32 12.76 -4.35 -8.61
CA LEU A 32 12.99 -3.73 -7.31
C LEU A 32 12.68 -4.68 -6.14
N ASP A 33 11.76 -5.63 -6.34
CA ASP A 33 11.40 -6.67 -5.37
C ASP A 33 12.16 -8.00 -5.56
N ARG A 34 13.12 -8.03 -6.49
CA ARG A 34 13.92 -9.23 -6.72
C ARG A 34 14.65 -9.64 -5.42
N ASN A 35 14.59 -10.94 -5.10
CA ASN A 35 15.19 -11.55 -3.91
C ASN A 35 14.61 -11.09 -2.56
N MET A 36 13.37 -10.58 -2.56
CA MET A 36 12.63 -10.29 -1.33
C MET A 36 11.74 -11.48 -0.96
N ASP A 37 11.57 -11.74 0.33
CA ASP A 37 10.75 -12.86 0.81
C ASP A 37 9.25 -12.66 0.51
N THR A 38 8.82 -11.40 0.41
CA THR A 38 7.46 -11.01 0.10
C THR A 38 7.44 -9.94 -0.99
N SER A 39 6.49 -10.01 -1.91
CA SER A 39 6.25 -9.00 -2.95
C SER A 39 4.73 -8.77 -3.09
N PRO A 40 4.27 -7.52 -3.29
CA PRO A 40 5.08 -6.30 -3.37
C PRO A 40 5.60 -5.82 -2.01
N THR A 41 6.85 -5.37 -1.95
CA THR A 41 7.41 -4.83 -0.70
C THR A 41 6.87 -3.43 -0.40
N PRO A 42 6.93 -2.98 0.87
CA PRO A 42 6.65 -1.58 1.23
C PRO A 42 7.38 -0.55 0.34
N TYR A 43 8.63 -0.86 -0.03
CA TYR A 43 9.44 -0.02 -0.91
C TYR A 43 8.79 0.14 -2.30
N THR A 44 8.43 -0.96 -2.97
CA THR A 44 7.83 -0.89 -4.31
C THR A 44 6.39 -0.40 -4.30
N ARG A 45 5.63 -0.72 -3.24
CA ARG A 45 4.31 -0.11 -3.02
C ARG A 45 4.41 1.40 -2.99
N GLN A 46 5.27 1.98 -2.17
CA GLN A 46 5.39 3.44 -2.08
C GLN A 46 5.86 4.08 -3.39
N LEU A 47 6.83 3.48 -4.08
CA LEU A 47 7.43 4.08 -5.27
C LEU A 47 6.58 3.94 -6.54
N ILE A 48 5.85 2.83 -6.67
CA ILE A 48 5.14 2.46 -7.91
C ILE A 48 3.66 2.24 -7.64
N TYR A 49 3.28 1.17 -6.94
CA TYR A 49 1.90 0.69 -6.96
C TYR A 49 0.90 1.64 -6.26
N ASN A 50 1.34 2.28 -5.19
CA ASN A 50 0.57 3.28 -4.43
C ASN A 50 0.93 4.73 -4.82
N ALA A 51 1.88 4.92 -5.74
CA ALA A 51 2.28 6.25 -6.15
C ALA A 51 1.18 6.94 -6.98
N TRP A 52 1.03 8.25 -6.80
CA TRP A 52 0.03 9.06 -7.49
C TRP A 52 0.25 9.08 -9.02
N TRP A 53 1.50 8.99 -9.47
CA TRP A 53 1.84 9.02 -10.90
C TRP A 53 1.42 7.73 -11.61
N PHE A 54 1.50 6.59 -10.92
CA PHE A 54 1.09 5.29 -11.46
C PHE A 54 -0.43 5.23 -11.58
N GLU A 55 -1.13 5.79 -10.59
CA GLU A 55 -2.56 6.01 -10.65
C GLU A 55 -2.97 6.94 -11.79
N ALA A 56 -2.22 8.03 -12.01
CA ALA A 56 -2.47 8.94 -13.12
C ALA A 56 -2.39 8.22 -14.48
N ILE A 57 -1.44 7.28 -14.66
CA ILE A 57 -1.37 6.46 -15.89
C ILE A 57 -2.66 5.67 -16.09
N MET A 58 -3.18 5.03 -15.04
CA MET A 58 -4.44 4.27 -15.11
C MET A 58 -5.64 5.18 -15.41
N ALA A 59 -5.70 6.37 -14.80
CA ALA A 59 -6.72 7.36 -15.11
C ALA A 59 -6.66 7.80 -16.58
N PHE A 60 -5.46 8.04 -17.12
CA PHE A 60 -5.28 8.37 -18.54
C PHE A 60 -5.70 7.22 -19.46
N PHE A 61 -5.48 5.96 -19.08
CA PHE A 61 -6.02 4.82 -19.82
C PHE A 61 -7.54 4.85 -19.89
N VAL A 62 -8.24 5.05 -18.76
CA VAL A 62 -9.70 5.12 -18.73
C VAL A 62 -10.22 6.24 -19.64
N ILE A 63 -9.61 7.43 -19.55
CA ILE A 63 -9.96 8.57 -20.41
C ILE A 63 -9.72 8.24 -21.89
N ASN A 64 -8.57 7.65 -22.21
CA ASN A 64 -8.18 7.31 -23.58
C ASN A 64 -9.11 6.23 -24.18
N PHE A 65 -9.35 5.13 -23.48
CA PHE A 65 -10.24 4.05 -23.93
C PHE A 65 -11.68 4.54 -24.08
N THR A 66 -12.18 5.35 -23.14
CA THR A 66 -13.52 5.93 -23.23
C THR A 66 -13.64 6.83 -24.46
N GLY A 67 -12.67 7.71 -24.70
CA GLY A 67 -12.68 8.57 -25.88
C GLY A 67 -12.55 7.80 -27.21
N ASN A 68 -11.76 6.73 -27.22
CA ASN A 68 -11.61 5.86 -28.40
C ASN A 68 -12.91 5.18 -28.80
N ILE A 69 -13.79 4.81 -27.84
CA ILE A 69 -15.11 4.23 -28.13
C ILE A 69 -15.92 5.16 -29.04
N PHE A 70 -15.98 6.45 -28.71
CA PHE A 70 -16.73 7.43 -29.49
C PHE A 70 -16.00 7.85 -30.77
N ARG A 71 -14.68 8.11 -30.70
CA ARG A 71 -13.87 8.54 -31.84
C ARG A 71 -13.91 7.53 -33.00
N TYR A 72 -13.84 6.24 -32.68
CA TYR A 72 -13.82 5.16 -33.67
C TYR A 72 -15.19 4.50 -33.89
N LYS A 73 -16.25 5.05 -33.28
CA LYS A 73 -17.65 4.57 -33.39
C LYS A 73 -17.75 3.07 -33.08
N LEU A 74 -17.17 2.65 -31.95
CA LEU A 74 -17.09 1.24 -31.55
C LEU A 74 -18.45 0.66 -31.11
N LEU A 75 -19.45 1.50 -30.85
CA LEU A 75 -20.82 1.08 -30.51
C LEU A 75 -21.58 0.40 -31.67
N ARG A 76 -20.97 0.28 -32.86
CA ARG A 76 -21.55 -0.44 -33.98
C ARG A 76 -21.49 -1.95 -33.75
N LYS A 77 -22.54 -2.67 -34.16
CA LYS A 77 -22.64 -4.13 -33.99
C LYS A 77 -21.46 -4.86 -34.62
N GLU A 78 -20.96 -4.39 -35.76
CA GLU A 78 -19.79 -5.00 -36.43
C GLU A 78 -18.49 -4.94 -35.61
N LYS A 79 -18.40 -4.03 -34.62
CA LYS A 79 -17.19 -3.78 -33.83
C LYS A 79 -17.28 -4.31 -32.40
N TRP A 80 -18.24 -5.19 -32.13
CA TRP A 80 -18.53 -5.65 -30.77
C TRP A 80 -17.33 -6.28 -30.08
N ALA A 81 -16.52 -7.08 -30.80
CA ALA A 81 -15.29 -7.65 -30.25
C ALA A 81 -14.30 -6.57 -29.75
N THR A 82 -14.06 -5.53 -30.54
CA THR A 82 -13.17 -4.42 -30.15
C THR A 82 -13.76 -3.59 -29.03
N LEU A 83 -15.07 -3.36 -29.04
CA LEU A 83 -15.78 -2.67 -27.97
C LEU A 83 -15.65 -3.41 -26.64
N THR A 84 -15.85 -4.73 -26.64
CA THR A 84 -15.71 -5.57 -25.44
C THR A 84 -14.31 -5.44 -24.85
N LEU A 85 -13.26 -5.44 -25.67
CA LEU A 85 -11.89 -5.26 -25.20
C LEU A 85 -11.69 -3.89 -24.52
N HIS A 86 -12.24 -2.81 -25.10
CA HIS A 86 -12.13 -1.48 -24.50
C HIS A 86 -12.87 -1.40 -23.17
N LEU A 87 -14.08 -1.96 -23.11
CA LEU A 87 -14.86 -2.02 -21.89
C LEU A 87 -14.14 -2.85 -20.82
N ALA A 88 -13.55 -3.99 -21.18
CA ALA A 88 -12.78 -4.82 -20.24
C ALA A 88 -11.64 -4.02 -19.60
N PHE A 89 -10.84 -3.29 -20.38
CA PHE A 89 -9.80 -2.43 -19.81
C PHE A 89 -10.35 -1.34 -18.89
N ILE A 90 -11.43 -0.66 -19.30
CA ILE A 90 -12.10 0.35 -18.45
C ILE A 90 -12.56 -0.28 -17.12
N PHE A 91 -13.20 -1.44 -17.17
CA PHE A 91 -13.64 -2.16 -15.97
C PHE A 91 -12.48 -2.60 -15.09
N ILE A 92 -11.38 -3.10 -15.67
CA ILE A 92 -10.18 -3.50 -14.93
C ILE A 92 -9.57 -2.29 -14.19
N PHE A 93 -9.41 -1.14 -14.86
CA PHE A 93 -8.83 0.05 -14.23
C PHE A 93 -9.74 0.67 -13.19
N ILE A 94 -11.05 0.71 -13.42
CA ILE A 94 -12.01 1.16 -12.40
C ILE A 94 -12.02 0.20 -11.22
N GLY A 95 -11.99 -1.11 -11.47
CA GLY A 95 -11.87 -2.13 -10.43
C GLY A 95 -10.61 -1.95 -9.59
N ALA A 96 -9.46 -1.70 -10.22
CA ALA A 96 -8.21 -1.42 -9.53
C ALA A 96 -8.30 -0.17 -8.63
N PHE A 97 -8.97 0.90 -9.10
CA PHE A 97 -9.23 2.08 -8.28
C PHE A 97 -10.11 1.75 -7.05
N VAL A 98 -11.18 0.98 -7.25
CA VAL A 98 -12.05 0.54 -6.14
C VAL A 98 -11.26 -0.28 -5.11
N THR A 99 -10.50 -1.27 -5.55
CA THR A 99 -9.68 -2.10 -4.65
C THR A 99 -8.68 -1.26 -3.85
N ARG A 100 -8.05 -0.27 -4.47
CA ARG A 100 -7.05 0.59 -3.81
C ARG A 100 -7.62 1.49 -2.72
N TYR A 101 -8.79 2.10 -2.94
CA TYR A 101 -9.34 3.11 -2.02
C TYR A 101 -10.38 2.57 -1.05
N ILE A 102 -11.06 1.49 -1.42
CA ILE A 102 -12.20 0.95 -0.68
C ILE A 102 -11.92 -0.48 -0.19
N GLY A 103 -10.99 -1.19 -0.83
CA GLY A 103 -10.66 -2.56 -0.49
C GLY A 103 -9.96 -2.72 0.86
N TYR A 104 -10.18 -3.88 1.48
CA TYR A 104 -9.46 -4.34 2.65
C TYR A 104 -8.69 -5.62 2.29
N GLU A 105 -7.39 -5.61 2.54
CA GLU A 105 -6.49 -6.70 2.20
C GLU A 105 -5.90 -7.34 3.46
N GLY A 106 -5.64 -8.63 3.37
CA GLY A 106 -5.04 -9.39 4.45
C GLY A 106 -4.81 -10.85 4.11
N MET A 107 -4.26 -11.57 5.08
CA MET A 107 -3.86 -12.96 4.95
C MET A 107 -4.68 -13.83 5.91
N ILE A 108 -5.14 -14.97 5.39
CA ILE A 108 -5.79 -16.02 6.17
C ILE A 108 -4.93 -17.28 6.03
N SER A 109 -4.52 -17.87 7.15
CA SER A 109 -3.85 -19.17 7.16
C SER A 109 -4.87 -20.25 7.53
N ILE A 110 -5.37 -20.97 6.54
CA ILE A 110 -6.36 -22.04 6.75
C ILE A 110 -5.64 -23.39 6.76
N ARG A 111 -5.75 -24.13 7.86
CA ARG A 111 -5.27 -25.52 7.95
C ARG A 111 -6.26 -26.46 7.28
N GLU A 112 -5.78 -27.60 6.81
CA GLU A 112 -6.63 -28.62 6.19
C GLU A 112 -7.72 -29.09 7.17
N GLY A 113 -8.98 -29.08 6.72
CA GLY A 113 -10.15 -29.41 7.54
C GLY A 113 -10.62 -28.31 8.49
N ALA A 114 -9.91 -27.17 8.58
CA ALA A 114 -10.31 -26.03 9.40
C ALA A 114 -11.14 -25.00 8.64
N THR A 115 -11.90 -24.20 9.39
CA THR A 115 -12.63 -23.02 8.91
C THR A 115 -12.16 -21.82 9.70
N GLU A 116 -11.83 -20.71 9.03
CA GLU A 116 -11.44 -19.44 9.66
C GLU A 116 -12.44 -18.35 9.27
N SER A 117 -12.82 -17.51 10.24
CA SER A 117 -13.71 -16.35 10.03
C SER A 117 -13.01 -15.01 10.21
N GLU A 118 -11.71 -15.04 10.49
CA GLU A 118 -10.88 -13.85 10.74
C GLU A 118 -9.64 -13.87 9.84
N PHE A 119 -9.11 -12.69 9.56
CA PHE A 119 -7.93 -12.52 8.73
C PHE A 119 -6.99 -11.48 9.32
N LEU A 120 -5.68 -11.68 9.14
CA LEU A 120 -4.67 -10.73 9.54
C LEU A 120 -4.58 -9.63 8.48
N SER A 121 -4.75 -8.37 8.86
CA SER A 121 -4.60 -7.26 7.91
C SER A 121 -3.18 -7.24 7.33
N GLN A 122 -3.07 -6.97 6.03
CA GLN A 122 -1.76 -6.79 5.36
C GLN A 122 -1.16 -5.41 5.66
N LYS A 123 -1.98 -4.47 6.14
CA LYS A 123 -1.56 -3.12 6.50
C LYS A 123 -0.89 -3.14 7.88
N THR A 124 0.19 -2.38 8.01
CA THR A 124 0.88 -2.19 9.30
C THR A 124 0.38 -0.89 9.91
N PHE A 125 0.28 -0.86 11.24
CA PHE A 125 -0.21 0.31 11.95
C PHE A 125 0.72 0.69 13.10
N ILE A 126 0.89 1.99 13.31
CA ILE A 126 1.34 2.50 14.61
C ILE A 126 0.09 2.67 15.46
N THR A 127 0.06 1.93 16.57
CA THR A 127 -0.98 2.07 17.58
C THR A 127 -0.36 2.64 18.83
N ALA A 128 -0.96 3.70 19.38
CA ALA A 128 -0.60 4.13 20.72
C ALA A 128 -1.79 4.58 21.56
N TYR A 129 -1.55 4.54 22.86
CA TYR A 129 -2.53 4.80 23.89
C TYR A 129 -1.98 5.87 24.83
N VAL A 130 -2.74 6.94 25.06
CA VAL A 130 -2.44 7.91 26.10
C VAL A 130 -3.40 7.67 27.26
N VAL A 131 -2.81 7.28 28.39
CA VAL A 131 -3.51 7.07 29.66
C VAL A 131 -3.02 8.13 30.63
N GLY A 132 -3.95 8.87 31.20
CA GLY A 132 -3.69 9.88 32.22
C GLY A 132 -4.88 10.00 33.18
N ASP A 133 -4.94 11.12 33.88
CA ASP A 133 -5.96 11.46 34.87
C ASP A 133 -7.14 12.26 34.30
N TYR A 134 -7.14 12.52 32.99
CA TYR A 134 -8.22 13.25 32.32
C TYR A 134 -9.57 12.54 32.49
N LYS A 135 -10.56 13.30 32.97
CA LYS A 135 -11.93 12.82 33.14
C LYS A 135 -12.91 13.63 32.33
N LYS A 136 -13.80 12.95 31.63
CA LYS A 136 -14.99 13.54 31.01
C LYS A 136 -16.21 12.99 31.74
N ASN A 137 -16.99 13.88 32.37
CA ASN A 137 -18.14 13.51 33.20
C ASN A 137 -17.80 12.52 34.33
N GLY A 138 -16.63 12.70 34.97
CA GLY A 138 -16.16 11.82 36.06
C GLY A 138 -15.55 10.49 35.62
N VAL A 139 -15.61 10.15 34.33
CA VAL A 139 -15.04 8.90 33.77
C VAL A 139 -13.67 9.17 33.16
N LEU A 140 -12.66 8.39 33.58
CA LEU A 140 -11.30 8.44 33.02
C LEU A 140 -11.33 8.17 31.51
N GLN A 141 -10.64 9.02 30.76
CA GLN A 141 -10.56 8.91 29.31
C GLN A 141 -9.19 8.36 28.90
N ARG A 142 -9.20 7.41 27.97
CA ARG A 142 -8.01 6.95 27.26
C ARG A 142 -8.12 7.42 25.81
N TYR A 143 -7.06 8.03 25.31
CA TYR A 143 -6.97 8.31 23.88
C TYR A 143 -6.33 7.12 23.19
N ASN A 144 -6.99 6.61 22.15
CA ASN A 144 -6.47 5.55 21.29
C ASN A 144 -6.27 6.15 19.91
N PHE A 145 -5.10 5.97 19.32
CA PHE A 145 -4.95 6.20 17.88
C PHE A 145 -4.31 4.98 17.23
N GLN A 146 -4.64 4.85 15.95
CA GLN A 146 -4.12 3.84 15.07
C GLN A 146 -3.92 4.51 13.72
N GLU A 147 -2.68 4.60 13.26
CA GLU A 147 -2.32 5.21 11.98
C GLU A 147 -1.65 4.18 11.09
N GLU A 148 -2.09 4.08 9.83
CA GLU A 148 -1.52 3.17 8.85
C GLU A 148 -0.11 3.62 8.45
N VAL A 149 0.84 2.69 8.43
CA VAL A 149 2.22 2.94 8.01
C VAL A 149 2.70 1.84 7.07
N ASP A 150 3.59 2.20 6.15
CA ASP A 150 4.19 1.24 5.21
C ASP A 150 5.73 1.40 5.22
N PHE A 151 6.33 1.13 6.38
CA PHE A 151 7.77 1.32 6.57
C PHE A 151 8.61 0.27 5.84
N SER A 152 9.79 0.67 5.40
CA SER A 152 10.77 -0.23 4.81
C SER A 152 12.19 0.10 5.28
N PRO A 153 13.08 -0.88 5.50
CA PRO A 153 14.50 -0.58 5.69
C PRO A 153 15.14 0.10 4.48
N ARG A 154 14.50 0.01 3.31
CA ARG A 154 14.95 0.60 2.05
C ARG A 154 14.39 2.00 1.81
N LEU A 155 13.57 2.52 2.74
CA LEU A 155 12.96 3.84 2.68
C LEU A 155 13.50 4.74 3.78
N THR A 156 13.46 6.06 3.55
CA THR A 156 13.59 7.04 4.62
C THR A 156 12.23 7.17 5.31
N ASN A 157 12.01 6.32 6.32
CA ASN A 157 10.74 6.31 7.06
C ASN A 157 10.62 7.57 7.91
N SER A 158 9.43 8.15 7.93
CA SER A 158 9.09 9.29 8.78
C SER A 158 7.67 9.15 9.29
N PHE A 159 7.45 9.54 10.53
CA PHE A 159 6.15 9.56 11.17
C PHE A 159 6.18 10.64 12.25
N ASP A 160 5.18 11.51 12.23
CA ASP A 160 5.14 12.69 13.09
C ASP A 160 3.69 13.14 13.29
N GLU A 161 3.06 12.62 14.32
CA GLU A 161 1.67 12.90 14.65
C GLU A 161 1.57 13.60 16.00
N THR A 162 0.76 14.66 16.08
CA THR A 162 0.53 15.40 17.33
C THR A 162 -0.95 15.38 17.68
N ILE A 163 -1.24 14.85 18.86
CA ILE A 163 -2.60 14.81 19.41
C ILE A 163 -2.70 15.74 20.62
N THR A 164 -3.92 16.01 21.07
CA THR A 164 -4.17 16.78 22.30
C THR A 164 -4.94 15.92 23.30
N TYR A 165 -4.41 15.75 24.50
CA TYR A 165 -5.05 15.04 25.62
C TYR A 165 -5.20 16.00 26.80
N ASP A 166 -6.45 16.36 27.17
CA ASP A 166 -6.76 17.34 28.23
C ASP A 166 -6.04 18.69 28.11
N ASN A 167 -5.81 19.15 26.87
CA ASN A 167 -5.00 20.33 26.50
C ASN A 167 -3.48 20.15 26.52
N ILE A 168 -2.98 18.94 26.81
CA ILE A 168 -1.56 18.61 26.71
C ILE A 168 -1.28 18.05 25.32
N PRO A 169 -0.39 18.68 24.51
CA PRO A 169 0.01 18.13 23.24
C PRO A 169 0.92 16.91 23.46
N VAL A 170 0.56 15.78 22.86
CA VAL A 170 1.37 14.56 22.85
C VAL A 170 1.81 14.29 21.42
N ARG A 171 3.13 14.27 21.19
CA ARG A 171 3.72 14.07 19.86
C ARG A 171 4.34 12.69 19.76
N PHE A 172 3.90 11.93 18.78
CA PHE A 172 4.46 10.65 18.41
C PHE A 172 5.37 10.84 17.19
N LYS A 173 6.67 10.62 17.38
CA LYS A 173 7.66 10.77 16.32
C LYS A 173 8.51 9.54 16.17
N LEU A 174 8.64 9.04 14.94
CA LEU A 174 9.58 7.98 14.62
C LEU A 174 11.01 8.52 14.71
N LYS A 175 11.81 7.96 15.62
CA LYS A 175 13.23 8.31 15.79
C LYS A 175 14.13 7.50 14.86
N ASN A 176 13.94 6.18 14.84
CA ASN A 176 14.70 5.28 13.98
C ASN A 176 13.85 4.04 13.65
N PHE A 177 14.06 3.47 12.46
CA PHE A 177 13.45 2.22 12.04
C PHE A 177 14.55 1.16 11.87
N ILE A 178 14.47 0.08 12.65
CA ILE A 178 15.44 -1.02 12.64
C ILE A 178 14.72 -2.25 12.11
N ALA A 179 15.14 -2.75 10.96
CA ALA A 179 14.61 -4.00 10.42
C ALA A 179 15.23 -5.20 11.13
N GLY A 180 14.41 -6.21 11.41
CA GLY A 180 14.87 -7.43 12.10
C GLY A 180 15.36 -7.19 13.52
N ALA A 181 14.81 -6.19 14.22
CA ALA A 181 15.21 -5.91 15.59
C ALA A 181 14.92 -7.13 16.49
N GLU A 182 15.99 -7.70 17.04
CA GLU A 182 15.92 -8.78 18.02
C GLU A 182 16.38 -8.29 19.40
N LYS A 183 15.92 -8.96 20.45
CA LYS A 183 16.43 -8.71 21.80
C LYS A 183 17.73 -9.50 21.94
N ASP A 184 18.81 -8.81 22.28
CA ASP A 184 20.08 -9.46 22.63
C ASP A 184 20.57 -8.99 24.01
N ILE A 185 21.41 -9.81 24.64
CA ILE A 185 22.09 -9.53 25.89
C ILE A 185 23.33 -8.70 25.58
N VAL A 186 23.38 -7.48 26.10
CA VAL A 186 24.52 -6.57 25.98
C VAL A 186 25.37 -6.67 27.25
N PRO A 187 26.72 -6.76 27.16
CA PRO A 187 27.57 -6.77 28.34
C PRO A 187 27.38 -5.52 29.21
N ASP A 188 27.17 -5.72 30.51
CA ASP A 188 27.06 -4.67 31.51
C ASP A 188 27.80 -5.11 32.78
N GLU A 189 28.76 -4.31 33.24
CA GLU A 189 29.56 -4.59 34.44
C GLU A 189 28.72 -4.60 35.73
N THR A 190 27.56 -3.96 35.70
CA THR A 190 26.62 -3.85 36.83
C THR A 190 25.31 -4.60 36.60
N GLY A 191 25.20 -5.32 35.48
CA GLY A 191 23.99 -6.02 35.07
C GLY A 191 23.75 -7.35 35.80
N GLU A 192 22.57 -7.93 35.57
CA GLU A 192 22.24 -9.26 36.05
C GLU A 192 22.91 -10.35 35.19
N SER A 193 23.26 -11.47 35.81
CA SER A 193 23.88 -12.60 35.10
C SER A 193 22.84 -13.39 34.30
N TYR A 194 23.05 -13.51 32.98
CA TYR A 194 22.24 -14.31 32.07
C TYR A 194 23.04 -15.48 31.48
N LEU A 195 22.44 -16.66 31.38
CA LEU A 195 22.97 -17.77 30.57
C LEU A 195 22.40 -17.68 29.15
N LYS A 196 23.20 -17.22 28.19
CA LYS A 196 22.82 -17.22 26.76
C LYS A 196 23.15 -18.58 26.15
N ILE A 197 22.12 -19.33 25.79
CA ILE A 197 22.26 -20.59 25.02
C ILE A 197 21.97 -20.25 23.56
N VAL A 198 22.89 -20.59 22.66
CA VAL A 198 22.75 -20.37 21.21
C VAL A 198 22.63 -21.74 20.54
N GLU A 199 21.54 -21.94 19.80
CA GLU A 199 21.30 -23.15 19.00
C GLU A 199 21.49 -22.85 17.51
N ALA A 200 22.18 -23.73 16.79
CA ALA A 200 22.32 -23.67 15.34
C ALA A 200 21.11 -24.32 14.65
N GLY A 201 19.93 -23.74 14.82
CA GLY A 201 18.68 -24.19 14.18
C GLY A 201 18.05 -23.07 13.37
N ASN A 202 17.42 -23.40 12.24
CA ASN A 202 16.77 -22.45 11.32
C ASN A 202 15.52 -21.71 11.88
N GLY A 203 15.37 -21.65 13.22
CA GLY A 203 14.52 -20.66 13.90
C GLY A 203 13.09 -20.52 13.37
N MET A 204 12.46 -21.58 12.88
CA MET A 204 11.03 -21.54 12.58
C MET A 204 10.25 -21.69 13.90
N PRO A 205 9.33 -20.76 14.22
CA PRO A 205 8.46 -20.88 15.39
C PRO A 205 7.48 -22.06 15.28
#